data_AF-A0A2S9GIC0-F1
#
_entry.id   AF-A0A2S9GIC0-F1
#
_cell.length_a   1.000
_cell.length_b   1.000
_cell.length_c   1.000
_cell.angle_alpha   90.00
_cell.angle_beta   90.00
_cell.angle_gamma   90.00
#
_symmetry.space_group_name_H-M   'P 1'
#
loop_
_entity.id
_entity.type
_entity.pdbx_description
1 polymer ?
#
loop_
_entity_poly.entity_id
_entity_poly.type
_entity_poly.pdbx_seq_one_letter_code
_entity_poly.pdbx_strand_id
1 'polypeptide(L)'
;MVGGSDADVERAMPIFETLRPPGPREDGFVHVGPVGAGHFAKMVHNGIEYALMTAYAEGYEMLAAEELVKDPQAVYQAWTNGTVV
;
A
#
# COMPACT_ATOMS: atom_id res chain seq x y z
N MET A 1 6.08 -6.08 7.70
CA MET A 1 5.94 -5.34 8.98
C MET A 1 5.71 -6.34 10.10
N VAL A 2 6.65 -6.46 11.03
CA VAL A 2 6.56 -7.40 12.16
C VAL A 2 6.76 -6.62 13.47
N GLY A 3 6.02 -7.00 14.51
CA GLY A 3 6.23 -6.51 15.87
C GLY A 3 6.49 -7.68 16.81
N GLY A 4 7.42 -7.52 17.74
CA GLY A 4 7.86 -8.57 18.65
C GLY A 4 9.18 -8.21 19.33
N SER A 5 9.66 -9.07 20.21
CA SER A 5 11.02 -8.94 20.76
C SER A 5 12.06 -9.22 19.67
N ASP A 6 13.24 -8.63 19.77
CA ASP A 6 14.33 -8.88 18.81
C ASP A 6 14.66 -10.37 18.71
N ALA A 7 14.66 -11.08 19.84
CA ALA A 7 14.97 -12.52 19.89
C ALA A 7 13.93 -13.38 19.15
N ASP A 8 12.65 -13.07 19.30
CA ASP A 8 11.57 -13.82 18.63
C ASP A 8 11.56 -13.53 17.13
N VAL A 9 11.79 -12.26 16.75
CA VAL A 9 11.84 -11.85 15.35
C VAL A 9 13.04 -12.49 14.66
N GLU A 10 14.23 -12.45 15.27
CA GLU A 10 15.44 -13.09 14.74
C GLU A 10 15.24 -14.60 14.53
N ARG A 11 14.62 -15.27 15.52
CA ARG A 11 14.29 -16.70 15.40
C ARG A 11 13.36 -17.00 14.23
N ALA A 12 12.43 -16.10 13.92
CA ALA A 12 11.47 -16.26 12.83
C ALA A 12 11.97 -15.76 11.47
N MET A 13 13.14 -15.11 11.40
CA MET A 13 13.68 -14.53 10.17
C MET A 13 13.69 -15.47 8.96
N PRO A 14 14.06 -16.78 9.06
CA PRO A 14 14.02 -17.67 7.90
C PRO A 14 12.64 -17.75 7.23
N ILE A 15 11.56 -17.62 8.01
CA ILE A 15 10.19 -17.62 7.51
C ILE A 15 9.90 -16.28 6.82
N PHE A 16 10.27 -15.16 7.45
CA PHE A 16 10.03 -13.83 6.88
C PHE A 16 10.83 -13.60 5.59
N GLU A 17 12.07 -14.09 5.52
CA GLU A 17 12.87 -14.07 4.29
C GLU A 17 12.22 -14.89 3.16
N THR A 18 11.58 -16.01 3.49
CA THR A 18 10.87 -16.84 2.50
C THR A 18 9.59 -16.17 2.00
N LEU A 19 8.87 -15.44 2.86
CA LEU A 19 7.56 -14.85 2.54
C LEU A 19 7.64 -13.46 1.91
N ARG A 20 8.70 -12.69 2.16
CA ARG A 20 8.82 -11.33 1.60
C ARG A 20 9.02 -11.39 0.08
N PRO A 21 8.64 -10.32 -0.65
CA PRO A 21 8.95 -10.21 -2.07
C PRO A 21 10.47 -10.31 -2.37
N PRO A 22 10.84 -10.76 -3.58
CA PRO A 22 12.25 -10.77 -4.01
C PRO A 22 12.80 -9.34 -4.08
N GLY A 23 14.11 -9.19 -3.86
CA GLY A 23 14.81 -7.90 -3.86
C GLY A 23 15.55 -7.63 -2.54
N PRO A 24 16.02 -6.40 -2.32
CA PRO A 24 16.56 -5.95 -1.03
C PRO A 24 15.58 -6.24 0.12
N ARG A 25 16.10 -6.56 1.30
CA ARG A 25 15.28 -6.98 2.45
C ARG A 25 14.42 -5.83 2.96
N GLU A 26 15.02 -4.65 3.04
CA GLU A 26 14.43 -3.39 3.49
C GLU A 26 13.21 -2.96 2.67
N ASP A 27 13.08 -3.42 1.42
CA ASP A 27 11.94 -3.11 0.55
C ASP A 27 10.71 -3.97 0.87
N GLY A 28 10.91 -5.17 1.44
CA GLY A 28 9.84 -6.15 1.67
C GLY A 28 9.61 -6.52 3.14
N PHE A 29 10.54 -6.17 4.02
CA PHE A 29 10.49 -6.53 5.43
C PHE A 29 11.02 -5.41 6.33
N VAL A 30 10.33 -5.24 7.46
CA VAL A 30 10.76 -4.35 8.54
C VAL A 30 10.27 -4.91 9.87
N HIS A 31 11.18 -5.00 10.84
CA HIS A 31 10.85 -5.16 12.25
C HIS A 31 10.54 -3.76 12.80
N VAL A 32 9.25 -3.51 13.02
CA VAL A 32 8.73 -2.16 13.30
C VAL A 32 8.93 -1.76 14.75
N GLY A 33 9.02 -2.72 15.66
CA GLY A 33 9.15 -2.48 17.10
C GLY A 33 8.59 -3.62 17.94
N PRO A 34 8.14 -3.35 19.18
CA PRO A 34 7.70 -4.37 20.12
C PRO A 34 6.35 -4.99 19.71
N VAL A 35 5.85 -5.90 20.55
CA VAL A 35 4.53 -6.53 20.39
C VAL A 35 3.46 -5.48 20.10
N GLY A 36 2.67 -5.72 19.05
CA GLY A 36 1.62 -4.81 18.57
C GLY A 36 2.07 -3.83 17.48
N ALA A 37 3.35 -3.46 17.40
CA ALA A 37 3.83 -2.44 16.46
C ALA A 37 3.58 -2.82 14.98
N GLY A 38 3.84 -4.08 14.62
CA GLY A 38 3.60 -4.58 13.27
C GLY A 38 2.12 -4.52 12.86
N HIS A 39 1.20 -4.88 13.77
CA HIS A 39 -0.23 -4.79 13.53
C HIS A 39 -0.72 -3.34 13.43
N PHE A 40 -0.21 -2.46 14.28
CA PHE A 40 -0.54 -1.04 14.24
C PHE A 40 -0.09 -0.40 12.92
N ALA A 41 1.13 -0.67 12.46
CA ALA A 41 1.61 -0.19 11.17
C ALA A 41 0.73 -0.70 10.01
N LYS A 42 0.32 -1.98 10.04
CA LYS A 42 -0.61 -2.51 9.04
C LYS A 42 -1.99 -1.86 9.11
N MET A 43 -2.50 -1.57 10.31
CA MET A 43 -3.76 -0.87 10.50
C MET A 43 -3.70 0.52 9.83
N VAL A 44 -2.62 1.28 10.03
CA VAL A 44 -2.43 2.58 9.37
C VAL A 44 -2.29 2.42 7.85
N HIS A 45 -1.55 1.41 7.37
CA HIS A 45 -1.49 1.08 5.94
C HIS A 45 -2.89 0.92 5.33
N ASN A 46 -3.78 0.16 5.97
CA ASN A 46 -5.15 0.01 5.49
C ASN A 46 -5.94 1.33 5.51
N GLY A 47 -5.71 2.19 6.50
CA GLY A 47 -6.31 3.53 6.51
C GLY A 47 -5.88 4.39 5.31
N ILE A 48 -4.58 4.35 4.96
CA ILE A 48 -4.03 5.05 3.77
C ILE A 48 -4.61 4.45 2.48
N GLU A 49 -4.67 3.12 2.39
CA GLU A 49 -5.25 2.41 1.24
C GLU A 49 -6.69 2.87 0.97
N TYR A 50 -7.51 3.01 2.01
CA TYR A 50 -8.88 3.50 1.87
C TYR A 50 -8.92 4.95 1.37
N ALA A 51 -8.07 5.82 1.92
CA ALA A 51 -8.00 7.21 1.49
C ALA A 51 -7.60 7.35 0.00
N LEU A 52 -6.66 6.52 -0.46
CA LEU A 52 -6.27 6.48 -1.88
C LEU A 52 -7.44 6.04 -2.76
N MET A 53 -8.12 4.96 -2.39
CA MET A 53 -9.30 4.48 -3.13
C MET A 53 -10.40 5.54 -3.18
N THR A 54 -10.68 6.23 -2.08
CA THR A 54 -11.67 7.32 -2.03
C THR A 54 -11.26 8.49 -2.92
N ALA A 55 -9.99 8.91 -2.90
CA ALA A 55 -9.51 9.99 -3.76
C ALA A 55 -9.70 9.69 -5.25
N TYR A 56 -9.39 8.46 -5.68
CA TYR A 56 -9.67 8.01 -7.04
C TYR A 56 -11.17 7.93 -7.32
N ALA A 57 -11.98 7.43 -6.39
CA ALA A 57 -13.44 7.35 -6.59
C ALA A 57 -14.08 8.73 -6.76
N GLU A 58 -13.73 9.70 -5.91
CA GLU A 58 -14.23 11.08 -6.00
C GLU A 58 -13.79 11.75 -7.30
N GLY A 59 -12.51 11.59 -7.69
CA GLY A 59 -12.01 12.12 -8.96
C GLY A 59 -12.72 11.52 -10.17
N TYR A 60 -13.03 10.21 -10.13
CA TYR A 60 -13.77 9.54 -11.20
C TYR A 60 -15.19 10.08 -11.30
N GLU A 61 -15.89 10.23 -10.16
CA GLU A 61 -17.26 10.77 -10.12
C GLU A 61 -17.32 12.18 -10.72
N MET A 62 -16.35 13.05 -10.41
CA MET A 62 -16.28 14.39 -10.99
C MET A 62 -16.11 14.36 -12.52
N LEU A 63 -15.28 13.45 -13.05
CA LEU A 63 -15.12 13.29 -14.49
C LEU A 63 -16.37 12.71 -15.14
N ALA A 64 -17.04 11.76 -14.49
CA ALA A 64 -18.25 11.14 -15.01
C ALA A 64 -19.45 12.10 -15.04
N ALA A 65 -19.49 13.08 -14.14
CA ALA A 65 -20.53 14.09 -14.08
C ALA A 65 -20.34 15.24 -15.09
N GLU A 66 -19.16 15.37 -15.72
CA GLU A 66 -18.81 16.48 -16.60
C GLU A 66 -19.09 16.14 -18.08
N GLU A 67 -19.97 16.89 -18.73
CA GLU A 67 -20.39 16.66 -20.13
C GLU A 67 -19.23 16.78 -21.13
N LEU A 68 -18.19 17.54 -20.80
CA LEU A 68 -16.98 17.65 -21.63
C LEU A 68 -16.17 16.35 -21.68
N VAL A 69 -16.29 15.47 -20.68
CA VAL A 69 -15.52 14.24 -20.56
C VAL A 69 -16.31 13.07 -21.16
N LYS A 70 -15.87 12.60 -22.33
CA LYS A 70 -16.57 11.54 -23.07
C LYS A 70 -16.38 10.15 -22.48
N ASP A 71 -15.22 9.88 -21.89
CA ASP A 71 -14.84 8.57 -21.38
C ASP A 71 -13.90 8.72 -20.15
N PRO A 72 -14.47 8.81 -18.95
CA PRO A 72 -13.70 8.87 -17.70
C PRO A 72 -12.77 7.67 -17.48
N GLN A 73 -13.14 6.48 -17.99
CA GLN A 73 -12.31 5.28 -17.86
C GLN A 73 -11.05 5.38 -18.72
N ALA A 74 -11.18 5.85 -19.96
CA ALA A 74 -10.02 6.08 -20.84
C ALA A 74 -9.06 7.13 -20.27
N VAL A 75 -9.58 8.15 -19.57
CA VAL A 75 -8.76 9.13 -18.84
C VAL A 75 -7.91 8.42 -17.78
N TYR A 76 -8.51 7.56 -16.96
CA TYR A 76 -7.79 6.80 -15.92
C TYR A 76 -6.77 5.83 -16.53
N GLN A 77 -7.10 5.19 -17.64
CA GLN A 77 -6.17 4.33 -18.37
C GLN A 77 -4.96 5.11 -18.90
N ALA A 78 -5.15 6.35 -19.35
CA ALA A 78 -4.05 7.20 -19.81
C ALA A 78 -3.12 7.59 -18.66
N TRP A 79 -3.66 7.75 -17.44
CA TRP A 79 -2.87 8.07 -16.24
C TRP A 79 -1.96 6.93 -15.78
N THR A 80 -2.20 5.68 -16.22
CA THR A 80 -1.29 4.59 -15.85
C THR A 80 0.07 4.64 -16.57
N ASN A 81 0.35 5.67 -17.39
CA ASN A 81 1.59 5.79 -18.14
C ASN A 81 2.17 7.22 -18.11
N GLY A 82 3.09 7.46 -17.17
CA GLY A 82 3.93 8.65 -17.13
C GLY A 82 3.33 9.88 -16.45
N THR A 83 2.10 9.80 -15.96
CA THR A 83 1.54 10.82 -15.06
C THR A 83 1.92 10.55 -13.60
N VAL A 84 1.73 11.56 -12.76
CA VAL A 84 2.03 11.49 -11.31
C VAL A 84 0.92 10.77 -10.54
N VAL A 85 -0.31 10.88 -11.03
CA VAL A 85 -1.52 10.22 -10.51
C VAL A 85 -1.80 8.98 -11.32
#